data_AF-A0A3D5WLP6-F1
#
_entry.id   AF-A0A3D5WLP6-F1
#
_cell.length_a   1.000
_cell.length_b   1.000
_cell.length_c   1.000
_cell.angle_alpha   90.00
_cell.angle_beta   90.00
_cell.angle_gamma   90.00
#
_symmetry.space_group_name_H-M   'P 1'
#
loop_
_entity.id
_entity.type
_entity.pdbx_description
1 polymer ?
#
loop_
_entity_poly.entity_id
_entity_poly.type
_entity_poly.pdbx_seq_one_letter_code
_entity_poly.pdbx_strand_id
1 'polypeptide(L)'
;MLSAILRDRQILRHNKQLKFFISETDCPEPYDIYWKVRNVGPVAESKNCIRGQIEKTNLHTHREHTDFQGSHYVECYLVKNNICVARAHISVPIGVA
;
A
#
# COMPACT_ATOMS: atom_id res chain seq x y z
N MET A 1 -13.17 -6.14 -7.21
CA MET A 1 -11.86 -6.37 -6.54
C MET A 1 -10.88 -5.28 -7.01
N LEU A 2 -9.96 -4.80 -6.17
CA LEU A 2 -9.02 -3.71 -6.52
C LEU A 2 -8.24 -4.00 -7.82
N SER A 3 -7.80 -5.24 -8.01
CA SER A 3 -7.10 -5.70 -9.21
C SER A 3 -7.87 -5.46 -10.52
N ALA A 4 -9.19 -5.57 -10.52
CA ALA A 4 -10.03 -5.29 -11.69
C ALA A 4 -10.11 -3.78 -11.96
N ILE A 5 -10.30 -2.98 -10.91
CA ILE A 5 -10.38 -1.51 -10.99
C ILE A 5 -9.08 -0.94 -11.59
N LEU A 6 -7.93 -1.43 -11.12
CA LEU A 6 -6.62 -1.02 -11.64
C LEU A 6 -6.42 -1.45 -13.10
N ARG A 7 -6.84 -2.66 -13.46
CA ARG A 7 -6.79 -3.17 -14.85
C ARG A 7 -7.61 -2.30 -15.79
N ASP A 8 -8.79 -1.89 -15.36
CA ASP A 8 -9.72 -1.09 -16.14
C ASP A 8 -9.44 0.43 -16.03
N ARG A 9 -8.35 0.81 -15.35
CA ARG A 9 -7.93 2.20 -15.09
C ARG A 9 -9.03 3.06 -14.45
N GLN A 10 -9.89 2.42 -13.66
CA GLN A 10 -10.98 3.07 -12.96
C GLN A 10 -10.50 3.68 -11.64
N ILE A 11 -11.27 4.67 -11.16
CA ILE A 11 -11.03 5.33 -9.89
C ILE A 11 -11.73 4.55 -8.77
N LEU A 12 -11.05 4.42 -7.64
CA LEU A 12 -11.64 3.85 -6.44
C LEU A 12 -12.44 4.91 -5.69
N ARG A 13 -13.72 4.62 -5.44
CA ARG A 13 -14.59 5.47 -4.60
C ARG A 13 -14.13 5.44 -3.15
N HIS A 14 -14.47 6.49 -2.42
CA HIS A 14 -14.24 6.61 -0.98
C HIS A 14 -14.94 5.50 -0.16
N ASN A 15 -14.50 5.33 1.09
CA ASN A 15 -15.10 4.44 2.09
C ASN A 15 -15.08 2.95 1.71
N LYS A 16 -14.00 2.52 1.03
CA LYS A 16 -13.67 1.12 0.78
C LYS A 16 -12.54 0.66 1.69
N GLN A 17 -12.62 -0.60 2.09
CA GLN A 17 -11.53 -1.33 2.74
C GLN A 17 -10.74 -2.10 1.68
N LEU A 18 -9.44 -1.93 1.69
CA LEU A 18 -8.49 -2.60 0.83
C LEU A 18 -7.66 -3.58 1.65
N LYS A 19 -7.47 -4.78 1.12
CA LYS A 19 -6.54 -5.77 1.65
C LYS A 19 -5.45 -6.01 0.62
N PHE A 20 -4.22 -5.72 1.01
CA PHE A 20 -3.01 -6.04 0.28
C PHE A 20 -2.42 -7.32 0.84
N PHE A 21 -1.80 -8.12 -0.02
CA PHE A 21 -1.13 -9.35 0.38
C PHE A 21 0.00 -9.67 -0.61
N ILE A 22 0.99 -10.41 -0.13
CA ILE A 22 2.04 -10.97 -0.96
C ILE A 22 1.46 -12.20 -1.67
N SER A 23 1.31 -12.14 -2.99
CA SER A 23 0.78 -13.26 -3.77
C SER A 23 1.80 -14.40 -3.89
N GLU A 24 3.04 -14.06 -4.17
CA GLU A 24 4.14 -15.00 -4.37
C GLU A 24 5.48 -14.31 -4.12
N THR A 25 6.50 -15.11 -3.80
CA THR A 25 7.89 -14.68 -3.69
C THR A 25 8.80 -15.88 -3.90
N ASP A 26 9.93 -15.68 -4.56
CA ASP A 26 11.00 -16.66 -4.73
C ASP A 26 12.09 -16.53 -3.65
N CYS A 27 11.98 -15.52 -2.77
CA CYS A 27 12.91 -15.32 -1.67
C CYS A 27 12.67 -16.39 -0.58
N PRO A 28 13.64 -17.28 -0.29
CA PRO A 28 13.49 -18.26 0.76
C PRO A 28 13.57 -17.60 2.14
N GLU A 29 12.77 -18.08 3.08
CA GLU A 29 12.84 -17.68 4.48
C GLU A 29 14.19 -18.03 5.14
N PRO A 30 14.58 -17.37 6.24
CA PRO A 30 13.88 -16.24 6.87
C PRO A 30 14.12 -14.91 6.13
N TYR A 31 13.11 -14.05 6.15
CA TYR A 31 13.16 -12.64 5.75
C TYR A 31 12.16 -11.83 6.57
N ASP A 32 12.36 -10.53 6.64
CA ASP A 32 11.45 -9.58 7.27
C ASP A 32 10.52 -8.94 6.24
N ILE A 33 9.28 -8.64 6.64
CA ILE A 33 8.28 -7.99 5.79
C ILE A 33 8.01 -6.59 6.31
N TYR A 34 8.18 -5.61 5.44
CA TYR A 34 7.88 -4.22 5.70
C TYR A 34 6.76 -3.73 4.80
N TRP A 35 5.89 -2.89 5.36
CA TRP A 35 4.87 -2.16 4.60
C TRP A 35 5.11 -0.68 4.69
N LYS A 36 4.77 0.02 3.62
CA LYS A 36 4.71 1.47 3.59
C LYS A 36 3.43 1.90 2.94
N VAL A 37 2.72 2.78 3.62
CA VAL A 37 1.55 3.45 3.06
C VAL A 37 1.86 4.92 2.99
N ARG A 38 1.77 5.47 1.77
CA ARG A 38 2.00 6.89 1.56
C ARG A 38 0.69 7.61 1.28
N ASN A 39 0.43 8.60 2.13
CA ASN A 39 -0.69 9.51 2.02
C ASN A 39 -0.15 10.92 1.98
N VAL A 40 -0.38 11.64 0.89
CA VAL A 40 0.01 13.04 0.75
C VAL A 40 -1.07 13.83 0.03
N GLY A 41 -1.08 15.15 0.23
CA GLY A 41 -1.96 16.09 -0.43
C GLY A 41 -2.84 16.89 0.55
N PRO A 42 -3.60 17.88 0.05
CA PRO A 42 -4.31 18.85 0.90
C PRO A 42 -5.30 18.21 1.89
N VAL A 43 -5.97 17.12 1.48
CA VAL A 43 -6.89 16.40 2.37
C VAL A 43 -6.13 15.65 3.46
N ALA A 44 -4.96 15.08 3.13
CA ALA A 44 -4.12 14.41 4.12
C ALA A 44 -3.51 15.39 5.12
N GLU A 45 -3.12 16.58 4.65
CA GLU A 45 -2.63 17.68 5.49
C GLU A 45 -3.73 18.20 6.43
N SER A 46 -4.90 18.56 5.89
CA SER A 46 -6.01 19.11 6.68
C SER A 46 -6.56 18.15 7.73
N LYS A 47 -6.51 16.83 7.48
CA LYS A 47 -6.92 15.80 8.44
C LYS A 47 -5.77 15.29 9.32
N ASN A 48 -4.57 15.86 9.21
CA ASN A 48 -3.36 15.41 9.90
C ASN A 48 -3.08 13.89 9.73
N CYS A 49 -3.27 13.37 8.51
CA CYS A 49 -3.12 11.95 8.17
C CYS A 49 -2.07 11.69 7.08
N ILE A 50 -1.07 12.58 7.00
CA ILE A 50 0.13 12.37 6.19
C ILE A 50 0.85 11.11 6.68
N ARG A 51 1.17 10.22 5.74
CA ARG A 51 1.90 8.97 6.01
C ARG A 51 2.97 8.74 4.94
N GLY A 52 3.99 7.98 5.29
CA GLY A 52 5.05 7.55 4.37
C GLY A 52 6.09 6.63 5.00
N GLN A 53 5.82 6.15 6.21
CA GLN A 53 6.78 5.45 7.04
C GLN A 53 6.88 3.99 6.58
N ILE A 54 8.07 3.42 6.70
CA ILE A 54 8.31 2.01 6.41
C ILE A 54 8.29 1.28 7.76
N GLU A 55 7.29 0.43 7.94
CA GLU A 55 7.06 -0.27 9.21
C GLU A 55 7.36 -1.75 9.05
N LYS A 56 8.20 -2.28 9.94
CA LYS A 56 8.43 -3.73 10.05
C LYS A 56 7.20 -4.37 10.68
N THR A 57 6.52 -5.22 9.95
CA THR A 57 5.31 -5.90 10.45
C THR A 57 5.48 -7.40 10.53
N ASN A 58 6.31 -7.99 9.66
CA ASN A 58 6.39 -9.44 9.43
C ASN A 58 5.02 -10.07 9.14
N LEU A 59 4.09 -9.30 8.58
CA LEU A 59 2.77 -9.76 8.15
C LEU A 59 2.72 -9.86 6.63
N HIS A 60 2.23 -10.98 6.11
CA HIS A 60 2.01 -11.19 4.68
C HIS A 60 0.85 -10.36 4.10
N THR A 61 0.07 -9.68 4.95
CA THR A 61 -1.08 -8.90 4.54
C THR A 61 -1.13 -7.55 5.25
N HIS A 62 -1.64 -6.54 4.56
CA HIS A 62 -1.85 -5.19 5.10
C HIS A 62 -3.26 -4.71 4.75
N ARG A 63 -3.87 -3.91 5.63
CA ARG A 63 -5.23 -3.36 5.43
C ARG A 63 -5.20 -1.85 5.40
N GLU A 64 -5.94 -1.27 4.47
CA GLU A 64 -6.06 0.19 4.32
C GLU A 64 -7.49 0.62 4.05
N HIS A 65 -7.77 1.87 4.40
CA HIS A 65 -9.04 2.54 4.16
C HIS A 65 -8.87 3.68 3.16
N THR A 66 -9.91 3.95 2.37
CA THR A 66 -9.90 4.92 1.27
C THR A 66 -10.68 6.17 1.67
N ASP A 67 -10.20 6.83 2.72
CA ASP A 67 -10.95 7.88 3.42
C ASP A 67 -10.68 9.31 2.91
N PHE A 68 -9.77 9.45 1.95
CA PHE A 68 -9.38 10.76 1.42
C PHE A 68 -8.90 10.68 -0.04
N GLN A 69 -9.12 11.78 -0.75
CA GLN A 69 -8.65 12.02 -2.10
C GLN A 69 -7.19 12.50 -2.09
N GLY A 70 -6.36 11.95 -2.97
CA GLY A 70 -4.95 12.34 -3.09
C GLY A 70 -4.07 11.24 -3.67
N SER A 71 -2.79 11.56 -3.84
CA SER A 71 -1.80 10.56 -4.27
C SER A 71 -1.57 9.54 -3.16
N HIS A 72 -2.14 8.35 -3.33
CA HIS A 72 -2.02 7.23 -2.40
C HIS A 72 -1.32 6.05 -3.06
N TYR A 73 -0.40 5.43 -2.33
CA TYR A 73 0.17 4.15 -2.74
C TYR A 73 0.56 3.30 -1.54
N VAL A 74 0.67 2.00 -1.80
CA VAL A 74 1.18 1.01 -0.86
C VAL A 74 2.41 0.33 -1.46
N GLU A 75 3.49 0.23 -0.67
CA GLU A 75 4.69 -0.53 -0.98
C GLU A 75 4.87 -1.67 0.02
N CYS A 76 5.34 -2.81 -0.47
CA CYS A 76 5.77 -3.94 0.34
C CYS A 76 7.25 -4.22 0.05
N TYR A 77 8.02 -4.57 1.09
CA TYR A 77 9.43 -4.91 0.98
C TYR A 77 9.71 -6.22 1.69
N LEU A 78 10.50 -7.07 1.06
CA LEU A 78 11.15 -8.21 1.71
C LEU A 78 12.60 -7.85 1.98
N VAL A 79 13.02 -8.00 3.24
CA VAL A 79 14.38 -7.66 3.69
C VAL A 79 15.03 -8.92 4.26
N LYS A 80 16.18 -9.31 3.71
CA LYS A 80 16.96 -10.46 4.16
C LYS A 80 18.38 -10.01 4.48
N ASN A 81 18.87 -10.34 5.67
CA ASN A 81 20.19 -9.92 6.15
C ASN A 81 20.41 -8.40 6.01
N ASN A 82 19.40 -7.61 6.40
CA ASN A 82 19.36 -6.14 6.30
C ASN A 82 19.44 -5.59 4.85
N ILE A 83 19.23 -6.41 3.83
CA ILE A 83 19.21 -6.02 2.42
C ILE A 83 17.77 -6.15 1.90
N CYS A 84 17.24 -5.12 1.26
CA CYS A 84 15.97 -5.19 0.55
C CYS A 84 16.13 -6.06 -0.70
N VAL A 85 15.58 -7.27 -0.69
CA VAL A 85 15.71 -8.26 -1.77
C VAL A 85 14.52 -8.26 -2.73
N ALA A 86 13.35 -7.80 -2.29
CA ALA A 86 12.18 -7.63 -3.15
C ALA A 86 11.37 -6.39 -2.75
N ARG A 87 10.72 -5.76 -3.74
CA ARG A 87 9.80 -4.63 -3.54
C ARG A 87 8.65 -4.69 -4.53
N ALA A 88 7.43 -4.48 -4.04
CA ALA A 88 6.25 -4.26 -4.86
C ALA A 88 5.62 -2.90 -4.55
N HIS A 89 5.04 -2.26 -5.57
CA HIS A 89 4.39 -0.95 -5.46
C HIS A 89 3.01 -1.00 -6.13
N ILE A 90 1.98 -0.54 -5.42
CA ILE A 90 0.63 -0.39 -5.94
C ILE A 90 0.16 1.03 -5.70
N SER A 91 -0.03 1.78 -6.79
CA SER A 91 -0.73 3.07 -6.74
C SER A 91 -2.22 2.84 -6.59
N VAL A 92 -2.87 3.59 -5.71
CA VAL A 92 -4.32 3.50 -5.48
C VAL A 92 -4.96 4.81 -5.92
N PRO A 93 -5.58 4.86 -7.11
CA PRO A 93 -6.24 6.07 -7.60
C PRO A 93 -7.55 6.27 -6.83
N ILE A 94 -7.51 7.08 -5.76
CA ILE A 94 -8.70 7.48 -5.01
C ILE A 94 -9.16 8.84 -5.54
N GLY A 95 -10.42 8.93 -5.96
CA GLY A 95 -10.98 10.16 -6.50
C GLY A 95 -12.46 10.32 -6.16
N VAL A 96 -12.96 11.55 -6.36
CA VAL A 96 -14.39 11.82 -6.38
C VAL A 96 -14.92 11.36 -7.73
N ALA A 97 -15.95 10.50 -7.70
CA ALA A 97 -16.76 10.20 -8.87
C ALA A 97 -17.84 11.29 -9.02
#